data_AF-A0AAI8VGB6-F1
#
_entry.id   AF-A0AAI8VGB6-F1
#
_cell.length_a   1.000
_cell.length_b   1.000
_cell.length_c   1.000
_cell.angle_alpha   90.00
_cell.angle_beta   90.00
_cell.angle_gamma   90.00
#
_symmetry.space_group_name_H-M   'P 1'
#
loop_
_entity.id
_entity.type
_entity.pdbx_description
1 polymer ?
#
loop_
_entity_poly.entity_id
_entity_poly.type
_entity_poly.pdbx_seq_one_letter_code
_entity_poly.pdbx_strand_id
1 'polypeptide(L)'
;MCPPPAAGPPFASEHQLNWDLDNNGPLTQCLPGYPCILLQDRRKLWEFLDQEFCSKDLNQMASRLWWMSKQDSANISLLHRQLVKQRAVIVTEDPKLHLVWIHNQIFIKPLPRYIVSYAFWRDYMGDDGKDAHDIHRAALGYLRTWLYLVRYESDFRIA
;
A
#
# COMPACT_ATOMS: atom_id res chain seq x y z
N MET A 1 -16.76 17.00 19.01
CA MET A 1 -15.91 16.06 18.25
C MET A 1 -16.66 15.69 16.99
N CYS A 2 -16.22 16.15 15.82
CA CYS A 2 -16.81 15.70 14.56
C CYS A 2 -16.43 14.24 14.34
N PRO A 3 -17.35 13.38 13.85
CA PRO A 3 -16.96 12.06 13.38
C PRO A 3 -15.89 12.22 12.30
N PRO A 4 -14.86 11.34 12.24
CA PRO A 4 -13.93 11.35 11.12
C PRO A 4 -14.73 11.21 9.82
N PRO A 5 -14.36 11.92 8.74
CA PRO A 5 -15.03 11.76 7.45
C PRO A 5 -14.99 10.28 7.06
N ALA A 6 -16.12 9.77 6.56
CA ALA A 6 -16.24 8.40 6.08
C ALA A 6 -15.07 8.07 5.15
N ALA A 7 -14.47 6.90 5.33
CA ALA A 7 -13.25 6.48 4.68
C ALA A 7 -13.50 6.21 3.18
N GLY A 8 -13.59 7.27 2.38
CA GLY A 8 -13.82 7.19 0.94
C GLY A 8 -12.56 6.81 0.15
N PRO A 9 -12.72 6.54 -1.16
CA PRO A 9 -11.59 6.33 -2.06
C PRO A 9 -10.65 7.54 -2.11
N PRO A 10 -9.32 7.33 -2.16
CA PRO A 10 -8.34 8.43 -2.16
C PRO A 10 -8.20 9.18 -3.48
N PHE A 11 -8.83 8.71 -4.55
CA PHE A 11 -8.78 9.30 -5.89
C PHE A 11 -10.12 9.10 -6.59
N ALA A 12 -10.39 9.89 -7.63
CA ALA A 12 -11.60 9.72 -8.45
C ALA A 12 -11.47 8.48 -9.37
N SER A 13 -12.60 7.90 -9.78
CA SER A 13 -12.63 6.69 -10.61
C SER A 13 -11.87 6.82 -11.93
N GLU A 14 -11.83 8.01 -12.51
CA GLU A 14 -11.07 8.31 -13.74
C GLU A 14 -9.54 8.21 -13.59
N HIS A 15 -9.03 8.22 -12.35
CA HIS A 15 -7.60 8.14 -12.04
C HIS A 15 -7.15 6.74 -11.62
N GLN A 16 -8.05 5.75 -11.61
CA GLN A 16 -7.66 4.39 -11.25
C GLN A 16 -6.73 3.77 -12.30
N LEU A 17 -5.85 2.88 -11.87
CA LEU A 17 -4.90 2.19 -12.75
C LEU A 17 -5.26 0.71 -12.95
N ASN A 18 -6.30 0.22 -12.27
CA ASN A 18 -6.77 -1.15 -12.40
C ASN A 18 -8.30 -1.20 -12.48
N TRP A 19 -8.80 -1.90 -13.50
CA TRP A 19 -10.22 -2.06 -13.83
C TRP A 19 -10.72 -3.51 -13.64
N ASP A 20 -9.92 -4.40 -13.03
CA ASP A 20 -10.26 -5.82 -12.86
C ASP A 20 -11.55 -6.01 -12.03
N LEU A 21 -11.89 -5.00 -11.24
CA LEU A 21 -13.06 -4.99 -10.37
C LEU A 21 -14.31 -4.32 -10.97
N ASP A 22 -14.20 -3.64 -12.11
CA ASP A 22 -15.28 -2.80 -12.63
C ASP A 22 -16.35 -3.56 -13.42
N ASN A 23 -15.96 -4.65 -14.09
CA ASN A 23 -16.77 -5.29 -15.12
C ASN A 23 -17.24 -6.72 -14.78
N ASN A 24 -16.84 -7.28 -13.63
CA ASN A 24 -17.09 -8.68 -13.30
C ASN A 24 -18.29 -8.84 -12.36
N GLY A 25 -19.18 -9.79 -12.69
CA GLY A 25 -20.36 -10.11 -11.88
C GLY A 25 -20.02 -10.69 -10.49
N PRO A 26 -20.94 -10.60 -9.52
CA PRO A 26 -20.65 -10.67 -8.09
C PRO A 26 -20.29 -12.05 -7.50
N LEU A 27 -20.32 -13.15 -8.26
CA LEU A 27 -20.45 -14.49 -7.65
C LEU A 27 -19.13 -15.23 -7.34
N THR A 28 -17.98 -14.84 -7.90
CA THR A 28 -16.69 -15.51 -7.65
C THR A 28 -15.49 -14.59 -7.90
N GLN A 29 -15.56 -13.35 -7.46
CA GLN A 29 -14.47 -12.42 -7.72
C GLN A 29 -13.33 -12.61 -6.71
N CYS A 30 -12.15 -12.96 -7.21
CA CYS A 30 -10.92 -13.01 -6.42
C CYS A 30 -10.29 -11.61 -6.34
N LEU A 31 -9.53 -11.37 -5.28
CA LEU A 31 -8.73 -10.16 -5.14
C LEU A 31 -7.69 -10.09 -6.29
N PRO A 32 -7.58 -8.97 -7.04
CA PRO A 32 -6.62 -8.83 -8.13
C PRO A 32 -5.19 -9.14 -7.71
N GLY A 33 -4.57 -10.14 -8.35
CA GLY A 33 -3.24 -10.64 -8.01
C GLY A 33 -3.21 -11.78 -6.98
N TYR A 34 -4.33 -12.08 -6.31
CA TYR A 34 -4.43 -13.09 -5.25
C TYR A 34 -5.63 -14.03 -5.51
N PRO A 35 -5.46 -15.09 -6.32
CA PRO A 35 -6.56 -15.97 -6.72
C PRO A 35 -7.19 -16.73 -5.57
N CYS A 36 -6.49 -16.89 -4.43
CA CYS A 36 -6.97 -17.63 -3.26
C CYS A 36 -7.76 -16.77 -2.26
N ILE A 37 -7.86 -15.46 -2.49
CA ILE A 37 -8.58 -14.52 -1.64
C ILE A 37 -9.87 -14.14 -2.35
N LEU A 38 -11.00 -14.63 -1.84
CA LEU A 38 -12.32 -14.34 -2.39
C LEU A 38 -12.88 -13.08 -1.75
N LEU A 39 -13.37 -12.14 -2.56
CA LEU A 39 -13.90 -10.86 -2.08
C LEU A 39 -15.19 -11.02 -1.23
N GLN A 40 -15.93 -12.10 -1.46
CA GLN A 40 -17.12 -12.45 -0.66
C GLN A 40 -16.79 -12.84 0.78
N ASP A 41 -15.60 -13.41 1.02
CA ASP A 41 -15.15 -13.79 2.36
C ASP A 41 -14.51 -12.57 3.03
N ARG A 42 -15.36 -11.66 3.52
CA ARG A 42 -14.92 -10.43 4.18
C ARG A 42 -13.92 -10.71 5.29
N ARG A 43 -14.14 -11.74 6.10
CA ARG A 43 -13.25 -12.06 7.23
C ARG A 43 -11.85 -12.40 6.74
N LYS A 44 -11.73 -13.32 5.78
CA LYS A 44 -10.43 -13.71 5.20
C LYS A 44 -9.77 -12.55 4.47
N LEU A 45 -10.54 -11.71 3.78
CA LEU A 45 -10.05 -10.50 3.14
C LEU A 45 -9.47 -9.51 4.17
N TRP A 46 -10.19 -9.22 5.25
CA TRP A 46 -9.72 -8.30 6.29
C TRP A 46 -8.51 -8.84 7.06
N GLU A 47 -8.48 -10.14 7.37
CA GLU A 47 -7.30 -10.80 7.96
C GLU A 47 -6.07 -10.67 7.03
N PHE A 48 -6.27 -10.81 5.72
CA PHE A 48 -5.22 -10.60 4.72
C PHE A 48 -4.77 -9.13 4.66
N LEU A 49 -5.69 -8.17 4.61
CA LEU A 49 -5.35 -6.74 4.54
C LEU A 49 -4.63 -6.25 5.81
N ASP A 50 -5.02 -6.75 6.99
CA ASP A 50 -4.30 -6.48 8.24
C ASP A 50 -2.84 -6.97 8.13
N GLN A 51 -2.62 -8.19 7.67
CA GLN A 51 -1.25 -8.72 7.50
C GLN A 51 -0.44 -7.98 6.44
N GLU A 52 -1.10 -7.52 5.38
CA GLU A 52 -0.48 -6.88 4.23
C GLU A 52 -0.04 -5.43 4.52
N PHE A 53 -0.81 -4.69 5.31
CA PHE A 53 -0.55 -3.26 5.57
C PHE A 53 -0.15 -2.97 7.03
N CYS A 54 -0.66 -3.73 7.99
CA CYS A 54 -0.47 -3.49 9.41
C CYS A 54 0.55 -4.48 10.00
N SER A 55 1.78 -4.02 10.21
CA SER A 55 2.74 -4.76 11.03
C SER A 55 2.61 -4.31 12.50
N LYS A 56 2.06 -5.18 13.34
CA LYS A 56 1.95 -4.96 14.81
C LYS A 56 3.31 -4.66 15.45
N ASP A 57 4.34 -5.35 14.99
CA ASP A 57 5.72 -5.15 15.44
C ASP A 57 6.27 -3.79 14.98
N LEU A 58 6.00 -3.39 13.74
CA LEU A 58 6.44 -2.10 13.20
C LEU A 58 5.74 -0.95 13.93
N ASN A 59 4.44 -1.08 14.25
CA ASN A 59 3.72 -0.07 15.05
C ASN A 59 4.29 0.05 16.46
N GLN A 60 4.70 -1.05 17.08
CA GLN A 60 5.37 -1.02 18.39
C GLN A 60 6.75 -0.33 18.30
N MET A 61 7.52 -0.65 17.25
CA MET A 61 8.84 -0.09 17.01
C MET A 61 8.81 1.32 16.41
N ALA A 62 7.68 1.79 15.85
CA ALA A 62 7.53 3.11 15.24
C ALA A 62 7.87 4.24 16.23
N SER A 63 7.52 4.03 17.49
CA SER A 63 7.86 4.90 18.63
C SER A 63 9.37 5.01 18.90
N ARG A 64 10.16 4.06 18.42
CA ARG A 64 11.63 3.98 18.57
C ARG A 64 12.37 4.23 17.26
N LEU A 65 11.70 4.11 16.12
CA LEU A 65 12.24 4.30 14.77
C LEU A 65 12.76 5.73 14.53
N TRP A 66 12.24 6.73 15.25
CA TRP A 66 12.78 8.10 15.18
C TRP A 66 14.25 8.21 15.63
N TRP A 67 14.76 7.26 16.42
CA TRP A 67 16.18 7.18 16.78
C TRP A 67 17.06 6.67 15.64
N MET A 68 16.48 5.90 14.70
CA MET A 68 17.23 5.17 13.68
C MET A 68 17.09 5.77 12.27
N SER A 69 16.07 6.59 12.02
CA SER A 69 15.89 7.28 10.74
C SER A 69 15.20 8.63 10.89
N LYS A 70 15.47 9.55 9.94
CA LYS A 70 14.67 10.76 9.80
C LYS A 70 13.29 10.35 9.29
N GLN A 71 12.27 10.42 10.15
CA GLN A 71 10.85 10.15 9.82
C GLN A 71 10.23 11.26 8.96
N ASP A 72 10.92 11.62 7.89
CA ASP A 72 10.48 12.62 6.93
C ASP A 72 10.10 11.89 5.65
N SER A 73 8.80 11.81 5.35
CA SER A 73 8.31 11.17 4.12
C SER A 73 8.84 11.85 2.86
N ALA A 74 9.26 13.11 2.94
CA ALA A 74 9.92 13.80 1.83
C ALA A 74 11.38 13.33 1.60
N ASN A 75 11.94 12.51 2.50
CA ASN A 75 13.26 11.90 2.37
C ASN A 75 13.22 10.53 1.65
N ILE A 76 12.06 10.10 1.16
CA ILE A 76 11.97 8.95 0.27
C ILE A 76 12.60 9.34 -1.07
N SER A 77 13.75 8.75 -1.40
CA SER A 77 14.40 9.01 -2.69
C SER A 77 13.71 8.22 -3.80
N LEU A 78 13.45 8.91 -4.91
CA LEU A 78 12.94 8.37 -6.18
C LEU A 78 13.70 7.12 -6.62
N LEU A 79 13.05 6.20 -7.34
CA LEU A 79 13.65 4.93 -7.78
C LEU A 79 14.95 5.13 -8.56
N HIS A 80 14.96 6.04 -9.54
CA HIS A 80 16.18 6.32 -10.31
C HIS A 80 17.29 6.90 -9.41
N ARG A 81 16.95 7.67 -8.38
CA ARG A 81 17.93 8.19 -7.41
C ARG A 81 18.48 7.10 -6.49
N GLN A 82 17.72 6.03 -6.23
CA GLN A 82 18.26 4.86 -5.52
C GLN A 82 19.38 4.21 -6.35
N LEU A 83 19.18 4.09 -7.66
CA LEU A 83 20.22 3.58 -8.58
C LEU A 83 21.44 4.50 -8.65
N VAL A 84 21.24 5.82 -8.71
CA VAL A 84 22.35 6.80 -8.65
C VAL A 84 23.14 6.67 -7.35
N LYS A 85 22.47 6.35 -6.24
CA LYS A 85 23.10 6.07 -4.93
C LYS A 85 23.74 4.67 -4.86
N GLN A 86 23.84 3.96 -6.00
CA GLN A 86 24.36 2.59 -6.10
C GLN A 86 23.59 1.59 -5.23
N ARG A 87 22.28 1.81 -5.05
CA ARG A 87 21.43 0.86 -4.34
C ARG A 87 20.78 -0.10 -5.32
N ALA A 88 20.90 -1.38 -5.03
CA ALA A 88 20.10 -2.41 -5.67
C ALA A 88 18.68 -2.38 -5.09
N VAL A 89 17.67 -2.32 -5.96
CA VAL A 89 16.26 -2.44 -5.58
C VAL A 89 15.94 -3.93 -5.47
N ILE A 90 15.59 -4.37 -4.26
CA ILE A 90 15.21 -5.75 -3.97
C ILE A 90 13.69 -5.78 -3.73
N VAL A 91 12.99 -6.59 -4.51
CA VAL A 91 11.54 -6.77 -4.33
C VAL A 91 11.29 -7.62 -3.08
N THR A 92 10.36 -7.18 -2.24
CA THR A 92 9.91 -7.90 -1.04
C THR A 92 8.40 -7.91 -0.96
N GLU A 93 7.79 -8.96 -0.41
CA GLU A 93 6.37 -8.93 -0.06
C GLU A 93 6.13 -8.58 1.41
N ASP A 94 7.17 -8.52 2.23
CA ASP A 94 7.05 -8.17 3.65
C ASP A 94 6.89 -6.64 3.83
N PRO A 95 5.74 -6.15 4.33
CA PRO A 95 5.54 -4.72 4.58
C PRO A 95 6.53 -4.14 5.60
N LYS A 96 7.11 -4.94 6.49
CA LYS A 96 8.13 -4.51 7.47
C LYS A 96 9.42 -4.05 6.80
N LEU A 97 9.72 -4.59 5.62
CA LEU A 97 10.95 -4.28 4.88
C LEU A 97 10.76 -3.14 3.86
N HIS A 98 9.53 -2.70 3.60
CA HIS A 98 9.29 -1.63 2.62
C HIS A 98 10.07 -0.35 2.99
N LEU A 99 10.93 0.12 2.09
CA LEU A 99 11.87 1.25 2.24
C LEU A 99 13.01 1.05 3.24
N VAL A 100 13.15 -0.14 3.84
CA VAL A 100 14.32 -0.46 4.66
C VAL A 100 15.52 -0.60 3.75
N TRP A 101 16.64 0.01 4.14
CA TRP A 101 17.92 -0.20 3.49
C TRP A 101 18.82 -1.08 4.36
N ILE A 102 19.63 -1.91 3.72
CA ILE A 102 20.71 -2.66 4.38
C ILE A 102 21.90 -2.63 3.42
N HIS A 103 23.01 -2.03 3.84
CA HIS A 103 24.18 -1.79 2.98
C HIS A 103 23.81 -1.01 1.70
N ASN A 104 24.00 -1.63 0.53
CA ASN A 104 23.68 -1.09 -0.79
C ASN A 104 22.37 -1.66 -1.35
N GLN A 105 21.49 -2.19 -0.51
CA GLN A 105 20.20 -2.76 -0.93
C GLN A 105 19.07 -1.96 -0.31
N ILE A 106 18.06 -1.66 -1.11
CA ILE A 106 16.78 -1.11 -0.64
C ILE A 106 15.67 -2.10 -0.96
N PHE A 107 14.90 -2.45 0.06
CA PHE A 107 13.78 -3.36 -0.10
C PHE A 107 12.52 -2.55 -0.45
N ILE A 108 11.88 -2.92 -1.54
CA ILE A 108 10.66 -2.26 -2.02
C ILE A 108 9.60 -3.33 -2.23
N LYS A 109 8.45 -3.10 -1.59
CA LYS A 109 7.25 -3.90 -1.82
C LYS A 109 6.52 -3.36 -3.05
N PRO A 110 6.11 -4.20 -4.01
CA PRO A 110 5.39 -3.75 -5.20
C PRO A 110 4.02 -3.19 -4.83
N LEU A 111 3.48 -2.27 -5.64
CA LEU A 111 2.15 -1.72 -5.39
C LEU A 111 1.08 -2.78 -5.71
N PRO A 112 0.26 -3.22 -4.74
CA PRO A 112 -0.78 -4.21 -5.02
C PRO A 112 -1.83 -3.66 -5.98
N ARG A 113 -2.26 -4.49 -6.94
CA ARG A 113 -3.18 -4.08 -8.03
C ARG A 113 -4.54 -3.60 -7.53
N TYR A 114 -5.05 -4.22 -6.47
CA TYR A 114 -6.34 -3.86 -5.89
C TYR A 114 -6.32 -2.48 -5.21
N ILE A 115 -5.17 -2.01 -4.70
CA ILE A 115 -5.04 -0.69 -4.08
C ILE A 115 -5.15 0.45 -5.10
N VAL A 116 -4.89 0.18 -6.39
CA VAL A 116 -5.05 1.17 -7.46
C VAL A 116 -6.38 1.04 -8.21
N SER A 117 -7.32 0.24 -7.69
CA SER A 117 -8.69 0.13 -8.19
C SER A 117 -9.63 0.99 -7.34
N TYR A 118 -10.39 1.88 -7.97
CA TYR A 118 -11.38 2.71 -7.27
C TYR A 118 -12.50 1.87 -6.67
N ALA A 119 -12.99 0.87 -7.43
CA ALA A 119 -14.02 -0.06 -6.98
C ALA A 119 -13.62 -0.80 -5.69
N PHE A 120 -12.34 -1.17 -5.56
CA PHE A 120 -11.84 -1.80 -4.34
C PHE A 120 -12.06 -0.92 -3.10
N TRP A 121 -11.65 0.35 -3.18
CA TRP A 121 -11.79 1.27 -2.05
C TRP A 121 -13.25 1.54 -1.71
N ARG A 122 -14.09 1.72 -2.72
CA ARG A 122 -15.52 2.02 -2.56
C ARG A 122 -16.25 0.84 -1.90
N ASP A 123 -16.05 -0.37 -2.39
CA ASP A 123 -16.89 -1.52 -2.05
C ASP A 123 -16.35 -2.34 -0.87
N TYR A 124 -15.03 -2.32 -0.64
CA TYR A 124 -14.38 -3.20 0.33
C TYR A 124 -13.63 -2.48 1.46
N MET A 125 -13.24 -1.20 1.29
CA MET A 125 -12.50 -0.44 2.32
C MET A 125 -13.36 0.61 3.06
N GLY A 126 -14.63 0.79 2.69
CA GLY A 126 -15.54 1.78 3.28
C GLY A 126 -16.22 1.37 4.58
N ASP A 127 -15.68 0.41 5.35
CA ASP A 127 -16.26 -0.03 6.61
C ASP A 127 -15.83 0.90 7.78
N ASP A 128 -16.75 1.17 8.71
CA ASP A 128 -16.55 2.12 9.81
C ASP A 128 -15.97 1.47 11.08
N GLY A 129 -15.54 0.20 10.98
CA GLY A 129 -14.84 -0.49 12.05
C GLY A 129 -13.48 0.14 12.40
N LYS A 130 -13.06 0.05 13.66
CA LYS A 130 -11.74 0.54 14.11
C LYS A 130 -10.59 -0.09 13.31
N ASP A 131 -10.65 -1.41 13.11
CA ASP A 131 -9.63 -2.14 12.34
C ASP A 131 -9.63 -1.72 10.87
N ALA A 132 -10.81 -1.41 10.31
CA ALA A 132 -10.95 -0.89 8.96
C ALA A 132 -10.30 0.50 8.82
N HIS A 133 -10.44 1.36 9.83
CA HIS A 133 -9.79 2.67 9.84
C HIS A 133 -8.25 2.57 9.84
N ASP A 134 -7.69 1.69 10.66
CA ASP A 134 -6.24 1.50 10.75
C ASP A 134 -5.67 0.94 9.43
N ILE A 135 -6.35 -0.05 8.84
CA ILE A 135 -5.98 -0.63 7.53
C ILE A 135 -6.09 0.40 6.41
N HIS A 136 -7.18 1.19 6.38
CA HIS A 136 -7.37 2.26 5.39
C HIS A 136 -6.22 3.27 5.47
N ARG A 137 -5.91 3.74 6.68
CA ARG A 137 -4.80 4.67 6.91
C ARG A 137 -3.45 4.07 6.53
N ALA A 138 -3.21 2.81 6.82
CA ALA A 138 -1.96 2.12 6.46
C ALA A 138 -1.82 1.99 4.93
N ALA A 139 -2.88 1.59 4.24
CA ALA A 139 -2.94 1.52 2.78
C ALA A 139 -2.74 2.89 2.12
N LEU A 140 -3.30 3.98 2.68
CA LEU A 140 -3.01 5.34 2.22
C LEU A 140 -1.54 5.73 2.44
N GLY A 141 -0.98 5.37 3.59
CA GLY A 141 0.44 5.55 3.88
C GLY A 141 1.33 4.88 2.84
N TYR A 142 0.93 3.70 2.39
CA TYR A 142 1.60 2.92 1.37
C TYR A 142 1.45 3.50 -0.05
N LEU A 143 0.25 3.97 -0.43
CA LEU A 143 0.08 4.73 -1.69
C LEU A 143 0.96 5.98 -1.71
N ARG A 144 1.05 6.67 -0.57
CA ARG A 144 1.88 7.85 -0.43
C ARG A 144 3.36 7.54 -0.64
N THR A 145 3.90 6.41 -0.16
CA THR A 145 5.31 6.06 -0.43
C THR A 145 5.58 5.90 -1.92
N TRP A 146 4.67 5.25 -2.64
CA TRP A 146 4.76 5.07 -4.09
C TRP A 146 4.71 6.39 -4.87
N LEU A 147 3.91 7.37 -4.43
CA LEU A 147 3.91 8.74 -5.00
C LEU A 147 5.25 9.48 -4.82
N TYR A 148 6.06 9.11 -3.82
CA TYR A 148 7.41 9.64 -3.66
C TYR A 148 8.47 8.83 -4.43
N LEU A 149 8.24 7.53 -4.64
CA LEU A 149 9.15 6.66 -5.39
C LEU A 149 9.09 6.89 -6.90
N VAL A 150 7.88 7.13 -7.44
CA VAL A 150 7.63 7.27 -8.87
C VAL A 150 7.12 8.68 -9.17
N ARG A 151 7.98 9.54 -9.75
CA ARG A 151 7.57 10.89 -10.21
C ARG A 151 7.92 11.17 -11.65
N TYR A 152 8.98 10.56 -12.17
CA TYR A 152 9.41 10.74 -13.55
C TYR A 152 9.18 9.47 -14.35
N GLU A 153 9.15 9.60 -15.67
CA GLU A 153 9.05 8.47 -16.60
C GLU A 153 10.19 7.45 -16.38
N SER A 154 11.39 7.92 -16.01
CA SER A 154 12.51 7.04 -15.64
C SER A 154 12.20 6.18 -14.42
N ASP A 155 11.53 6.72 -13.40
CA ASP A 155 11.10 5.95 -12.24
C ASP A 155 10.04 4.92 -12.62
N PHE A 156 9.10 5.32 -13.48
CA PHE A 156 8.04 4.44 -13.97
C PHE A 156 8.58 3.25 -14.76
N ARG A 157 9.68 3.43 -15.52
CA ARG A 157 10.35 2.33 -16.25
C ARG A 157 11.16 1.41 -15.35
N ILE A 158 11.51 1.85 -14.13
CA ILE A 158 12.22 1.03 -13.14
C ILE A 158 11.23 0.19 -12.31
N ALA A 159 10.04 0.74 -12.07
CA ALA A 159 8.94 0.09 -11.35
C ALA A 159 8.34 -1.08 -12.15
#